data_AF-A0A7K0A1I4-F1
#
_entry.id   AF-A0A7K0A1I4-F1
#
_cell.length_a   1.000
_cell.length_b   1.000
_cell.length_c   1.000
_cell.angle_alpha   90.00
_cell.angle_beta   90.00
_cell.angle_gamma   90.00
#
_symmetry.space_group_name_H-M   'P 1'
#
loop_
_entity.id
_entity.type
_entity.pdbx_description
1 polymer ?
#
loop_
_entity_poly.entity_id
_entity_poly.type
_entity_poly.pdbx_seq_one_letter_code
_entity_poly.pdbx_strand_id
1 'polypeptide(L)'
;MTESRRELVLTALVAALVVAGILIDVVTDAVRSGPAVSTADRIVERAAYCPPAAEGATELRVAAVAERPDENVEAAIHPMTEDPFELAPGRSILRAVKDGLAQQIVGRGSTMVAGAATGFGEGRVTGLGGARCSRTAAARWYFAAGSSVLTADDRLLIHNPFPEDAVIGVVFVTPDGESSPANASDLAIPAGKSLMLRVNDFVTAERLLSAIVTADRGRVVAWRLMLEQPDALPEGVVSTLGAKGPAATWYFPAGHVQPGVREVISVLNPTDREALVTVSLATRSGAVQPRGLAEVRIPSHTSAAFSLPAKVGPKQANVGGASAIVAAQNNVAIVAERTAYYSTSTLRGIESEVGARTTSTGWALPPLAPDAATDRLSLLNPGAEPASISVTLYGPDSEPLQPKQLQGVRLSPGLRGELALDDIEGAGHMVAVVTSSQPVVAERTATSSRLSDIASVMGIVLGH
;
A
#
# COMPACT_ATOMS: atom_id res chain seq x y z
N MET A 1 37.48 -78.55 -3.44
CA MET A 1 37.35 -77.28 -2.71
C MET A 1 36.14 -77.41 -1.82
N THR A 2 36.35 -77.47 -0.50
CA THR A 2 35.33 -77.80 0.50
C THR A 2 34.27 -76.69 0.60
N GLU A 3 33.04 -77.07 0.96
CA GLU A 3 31.86 -76.18 1.05
C GLU A 3 32.13 -74.92 1.89
N SER A 4 32.91 -75.06 2.97
CA SER A 4 33.42 -73.96 3.80
C SER A 4 34.29 -72.94 3.05
N ARG A 5 35.06 -73.36 2.03
CA ARG A 5 35.84 -72.42 1.19
C ARG A 5 34.96 -71.62 0.23
N ARG A 6 33.80 -72.16 -0.19
CA ARG A 6 32.87 -71.41 -1.05
C ARG A 6 32.13 -70.33 -0.26
N GLU A 7 31.70 -70.62 0.96
CA GLU A 7 31.08 -69.63 1.84
C GLU A 7 32.05 -68.49 2.18
N LEU A 8 33.31 -68.81 2.52
CA LEU A 8 34.33 -67.79 2.80
C LEU A 8 34.60 -66.86 1.61
N VAL A 9 34.62 -67.41 0.39
CA VAL A 9 34.80 -66.61 -0.83
C VAL A 9 33.56 -65.75 -1.10
N LEU A 10 32.35 -66.26 -0.90
CA LEU A 10 31.12 -65.50 -1.11
C LEU A 10 30.99 -64.35 -0.10
N THR A 11 31.29 -64.61 1.17
CA THR A 11 31.24 -63.60 2.24
C THR A 11 32.31 -62.53 2.03
N ALA A 12 33.51 -62.90 1.57
CA ALA A 12 34.55 -61.95 1.20
C ALA A 12 34.14 -61.08 -0.01
N LEU A 13 33.44 -61.65 -0.99
CA LEU A 13 32.96 -60.92 -2.17
C LEU A 13 31.83 -59.95 -1.83
N VAL A 14 30.90 -60.36 -0.96
CA VAL A 14 29.82 -59.49 -0.44
C VAL A 14 30.41 -58.37 0.42
N ALA A 15 31.36 -58.68 1.30
CA ALA A 15 32.04 -57.67 2.10
C ALA A 15 32.82 -56.67 1.22
N ALA A 16 33.49 -57.14 0.16
CA ALA A 16 34.17 -56.28 -0.80
C ALA A 16 33.20 -55.37 -1.58
N LEU A 17 32.03 -55.90 -1.96
CA LEU A 17 30.98 -55.11 -2.63
C LEU A 17 30.32 -54.08 -1.69
N VAL A 18 30.13 -54.41 -0.42
CA VAL A 18 29.63 -53.46 0.60
C VAL A 18 30.65 -52.36 0.87
N VAL A 19 31.93 -52.71 1.00
CA VAL A 19 33.02 -51.72 1.18
C VAL A 19 33.19 -50.85 -0.06
N ALA A 20 33.07 -51.41 -1.27
CA ALA A 20 33.09 -50.64 -2.52
C ALA A 20 31.86 -49.72 -2.65
N GLY A 21 30.67 -50.18 -2.23
CA GLY A 21 29.46 -49.35 -2.17
C GLY A 21 29.59 -48.17 -1.21
N ILE A 22 30.14 -48.40 -0.01
CA ILE A 22 30.40 -47.35 0.99
C ILE A 22 31.47 -46.36 0.50
N LEU A 23 32.51 -46.83 -0.19
CA LEU A 23 33.54 -45.95 -0.77
C LEU A 23 33.00 -45.10 -1.93
N ILE A 24 32.07 -45.64 -2.74
CA ILE A 24 31.40 -44.87 -3.79
C ILE A 24 30.48 -43.82 -3.17
N ASP A 25 29.69 -44.15 -2.14
CA ASP A 25 28.83 -43.19 -1.44
C ASP A 25 29.65 -42.04 -0.81
N VAL A 26 30.78 -42.34 -0.16
CA VAL A 26 31.67 -41.34 0.45
C VAL A 26 32.35 -40.45 -0.61
N VAL A 27 32.68 -40.98 -1.79
CA VAL A 27 33.29 -40.20 -2.88
C VAL A 27 32.23 -39.39 -3.65
N THR A 28 30.97 -39.84 -3.72
CA THR A 28 29.87 -39.06 -4.31
C THR A 28 29.36 -37.95 -3.40
N ASP A 29 29.43 -38.12 -2.07
CA ASP A 29 29.10 -37.04 -1.11
C ASP A 29 30.15 -35.91 -1.12
N ALA A 30 31.40 -36.21 -1.47
CA ALA A 30 32.47 -35.21 -1.56
C ALA A 30 32.45 -34.35 -2.84
N VAL A 31 31.56 -34.61 -3.81
CA VAL A 31 31.46 -33.87 -5.09
C VAL A 31 30.10 -33.17 -5.29
N ARG A 32 29.23 -33.13 -4.27
CA ARG A 32 28.01 -32.30 -4.26
C ARG A 32 27.90 -31.40 -3.04
N SER A 33 29.00 -30.77 -2.64
CA SER A 33 28.92 -29.50 -1.94
C SER A 33 28.83 -28.37 -2.97
N GLY A 34 27.64 -28.17 -3.55
CA GLY A 34 27.25 -26.82 -3.94
C GLY A 34 27.27 -25.93 -2.69
N PRO A 35 27.37 -24.59 -2.81
CA PRO A 35 27.34 -23.72 -1.65
C PRO A 35 26.15 -24.13 -0.79
N ALA A 36 26.40 -24.36 0.50
CA ALA A 36 25.35 -24.68 1.45
C ALA A 36 24.28 -23.61 1.26
N VAL A 37 23.09 -24.01 0.78
CA VAL A 37 21.90 -23.17 0.89
C VAL A 37 21.77 -22.96 2.39
N SER A 38 22.13 -21.75 2.80
CA SER A 38 22.11 -21.35 4.18
C SER A 38 20.72 -21.66 4.71
N THR A 39 20.63 -22.49 5.74
CA THR A 39 19.39 -22.65 6.51
C THR A 39 18.96 -21.35 7.21
N ALA A 40 19.66 -20.22 6.99
CA ALA A 40 19.16 -18.87 7.24
C ALA A 40 18.00 -18.47 6.31
N ASP A 41 17.80 -19.12 5.17
CA ASP A 41 16.71 -18.84 4.20
C ASP A 41 15.32 -19.30 4.68
N ARG A 42 15.19 -19.72 5.94
CA ARG A 42 13.89 -19.95 6.60
C ARG A 42 13.49 -18.86 7.58
N ILE A 43 14.27 -17.79 7.69
CA ILE A 43 13.74 -16.51 8.15
C ILE A 43 12.91 -15.98 6.98
N VAL A 44 11.61 -16.18 7.03
CA VAL A 44 10.67 -15.49 6.15
C VAL A 44 10.93 -13.99 6.35
N GLU A 45 11.68 -13.38 5.44
CA GLU A 45 12.03 -11.96 5.51
C GLU A 45 10.74 -11.15 5.49
N ARG A 46 10.36 -10.65 6.68
CA ARG A 46 9.19 -9.78 6.91
C ARG A 46 9.56 -8.36 6.50
N ALA A 47 9.88 -8.19 5.22
CA ALA A 47 10.24 -6.91 4.64
C ALA A 47 9.00 -6.04 4.39
N ALA A 48 9.16 -4.73 4.58
CA ALA A 48 8.27 -3.75 3.97
C ALA A 48 8.88 -3.30 2.63
N TYR A 49 8.23 -3.68 1.54
CA TYR A 49 8.61 -3.30 0.17
C TYR A 49 8.04 -1.93 -0.16
N CYS A 50 8.89 -0.96 -0.47
CA CYS A 50 8.52 0.40 -0.81
C CYS A 50 8.63 0.65 -2.32
N PRO A 51 7.85 1.57 -2.89
CA PRO A 51 7.90 1.86 -4.32
C PRO A 51 9.31 2.34 -4.73
N PRO A 52 9.76 2.04 -5.95
CA PRO A 52 10.94 2.69 -6.53
C PRO A 52 10.67 4.18 -6.73
N ALA A 53 11.73 4.99 -6.85
CA ALA A 53 11.53 6.38 -7.25
C ALA A 53 11.15 6.40 -8.72
N ALA A 54 10.09 7.13 -9.05
CA ALA A 54 9.67 7.28 -10.43
C ALA A 54 10.60 8.25 -11.17
N GLU A 55 10.68 8.07 -12.48
CA GLU A 55 11.38 9.00 -13.35
C GLU A 55 10.80 10.42 -13.18
N GLY A 56 11.67 11.41 -12.98
CA GLY A 56 11.29 12.80 -12.72
C GLY A 56 10.99 13.12 -11.25
N ALA A 57 10.95 12.14 -10.35
CA ALA A 57 10.85 12.41 -8.92
C ALA A 57 12.13 13.10 -8.43
N THR A 58 11.97 14.27 -7.83
CA THR A 58 13.07 15.01 -7.19
C THR A 58 13.42 14.47 -5.82
N GLU A 59 12.48 13.72 -5.23
CA GLU A 59 12.59 13.21 -3.88
C GLU A 59 11.79 11.91 -3.70
N LEU A 60 12.39 10.95 -3.02
CA LEU A 60 11.70 9.82 -2.41
C LEU A 60 12.20 9.68 -0.98
N ARG A 61 11.29 9.75 -0.01
CA ARG A 61 11.58 9.44 1.39
C ARG A 61 10.85 8.19 1.81
N VAL A 62 11.52 7.35 2.58
CA VAL A 62 10.93 6.17 3.20
C VAL A 62 10.97 6.36 4.70
N ALA A 63 9.83 6.12 5.34
CA ALA A 63 9.68 6.17 6.78
C ALA A 63 9.18 4.83 7.29
N ALA A 64 9.75 4.34 8.39
CA ALA A 64 9.38 3.05 8.95
C ALA A 64 9.41 3.04 10.48
N VAL A 65 8.61 2.18 11.08
CA VAL A 65 8.62 1.88 12.50
C VAL A 65 8.52 0.36 12.68
N ALA A 66 9.04 -0.17 13.77
CA ALA A 66 8.78 -1.54 14.15
C ALA A 66 7.28 -1.73 14.44
N GLU A 67 6.72 -2.89 14.11
CA GLU A 67 5.32 -3.21 14.40
C GLU A 67 5.03 -3.20 15.92
N ARG A 68 6.04 -3.58 16.71
CA ARG A 68 6.13 -3.36 18.16
C ARG A 68 7.20 -2.28 18.42
N PRO A 69 6.82 -0.99 18.49
CA PRO A 69 7.79 0.10 18.56
C PRO A 69 8.59 0.15 19.85
N ASP A 70 8.22 -0.60 20.88
CA ASP A 70 8.84 -0.67 22.20
C ASP A 70 9.95 -1.73 22.33
N GLU A 71 10.26 -2.44 21.25
CA GLU A 71 11.31 -3.45 21.20
C GLU A 71 12.52 -2.97 20.38
N ASN A 72 13.71 -3.47 20.72
CA ASN A 72 14.90 -3.33 19.87
C ASN A 72 14.73 -4.16 18.60
N VAL A 73 15.07 -3.58 17.45
CA VAL A 73 15.03 -4.26 16.16
C VAL A 73 16.36 -4.05 15.45
N GLU A 74 17.00 -5.13 15.02
CA GLU A 74 18.11 -5.04 14.08
C GLU A 74 17.51 -4.84 12.68
N ALA A 75 17.64 -3.63 12.14
CA ALA A 75 17.01 -3.21 10.89
C ALA A 75 18.02 -3.10 9.75
N ALA A 76 17.57 -3.34 8.52
CA ALA A 76 18.35 -3.12 7.31
C ALA A 76 17.46 -2.53 6.22
N ILE A 77 18.03 -1.72 5.32
CA ILE A 77 17.31 -1.15 4.17
C ILE A 77 18.05 -1.54 2.90
N HIS A 78 17.52 -2.48 2.12
CA HIS A 78 18.13 -2.89 0.87
C HIS A 78 17.54 -2.12 -0.32
N PRO A 79 18.34 -1.76 -1.33
CA PRO A 79 19.79 -1.98 -1.42
C PRO A 79 20.66 -0.90 -0.76
N MET A 80 20.08 0.13 -0.11
CA MET A 80 20.81 1.29 0.41
C MET A 80 21.85 1.00 1.51
N THR A 81 21.64 -0.04 2.32
CA THR A 81 22.52 -0.43 3.43
C THR A 81 22.98 -1.86 3.23
N GLU A 82 24.30 -2.06 3.28
CA GLU A 82 24.91 -3.39 3.30
C GLU A 82 24.90 -3.99 4.71
N ASP A 83 25.13 -3.17 5.75
CA ASP A 83 25.17 -3.62 7.15
C ASP A 83 23.86 -3.30 7.91
N PRO A 84 23.31 -4.27 8.68
CA PRO A 84 22.22 -4.01 9.61
C PRO A 84 22.63 -3.02 10.72
N PHE A 85 21.65 -2.28 11.23
CA PHE A 85 21.82 -1.33 12.34
C PHE A 85 20.76 -1.55 13.42
N GLU A 86 21.07 -1.17 14.65
CA GLU A 86 20.11 -1.25 15.76
C GLU A 86 19.13 -0.07 15.70
N LEU A 87 17.84 -0.38 15.58
CA LEU A 87 16.74 0.55 15.80
C LEU A 87 16.31 0.43 17.26
N ALA A 88 16.67 1.45 18.04
CA ALA A 88 16.33 1.53 19.46
C ALA A 88 14.80 1.63 19.67
N PRO A 89 14.30 1.28 20.87
CA PRO A 89 12.88 1.32 21.17
C PRO A 89 12.40 2.77 21.12
N GLY A 90 11.19 2.96 20.66
CA GLY A 90 10.61 4.28 20.51
C GLY A 90 11.16 5.09 19.34
N ARG A 91 11.88 4.46 18.40
CA ARG A 91 12.46 5.15 17.24
C ARG A 91 11.81 4.73 15.94
N SER A 92 11.94 5.60 14.95
CA SER A 92 11.55 5.34 13.56
C SER A 92 12.74 5.51 12.63
N ILE A 93 12.61 5.01 11.41
CA ILE A 93 13.52 5.26 10.31
C ILE A 93 12.90 6.39 9.49
N LEU A 94 13.72 7.36 9.07
CA LEU A 94 13.39 8.29 8.00
C LEU A 94 14.63 8.45 7.11
N ARG A 95 14.53 8.07 5.83
CA ARG A 95 15.66 8.08 4.89
C ARG A 95 15.23 8.57 3.52
N ALA A 96 16.08 9.36 2.87
CA ALA A 96 15.93 9.72 1.47
C ALA A 96 16.54 8.62 0.58
N VAL A 97 15.85 8.26 -0.50
CA VAL A 97 16.25 7.25 -1.49
C VAL A 97 16.81 7.96 -2.70
N LYS A 98 18.05 7.64 -3.10
CA LYS A 98 18.76 8.35 -4.18
C LYS A 98 18.81 7.60 -5.51
N ASP A 99 18.88 6.27 -5.47
CA ASP A 99 19.22 5.47 -6.67
C ASP A 99 17.99 5.02 -7.47
N GLY A 100 16.81 5.54 -7.15
CA GLY A 100 15.55 5.19 -7.81
C GLY A 100 15.06 3.76 -7.60
N LEU A 101 15.82 2.93 -6.87
CA LEU A 101 15.49 1.54 -6.62
C LEU A 101 14.35 1.40 -5.61
N ALA A 102 13.56 0.34 -5.76
CA ALA A 102 12.60 -0.07 -4.75
C ALA A 102 13.36 -0.46 -3.48
N GLN A 103 12.84 -0.05 -2.33
CA GLN A 103 13.49 -0.29 -1.04
C GLN A 103 12.82 -1.44 -0.31
N GLN A 104 13.62 -2.29 0.34
CA GLN A 104 13.15 -3.35 1.22
C GLN A 104 13.63 -3.04 2.63
N ILE A 105 12.70 -2.79 3.54
CA ILE A 105 13.04 -2.52 4.94
C ILE A 105 12.81 -3.80 5.72
N VAL A 106 13.89 -4.37 6.21
CA VAL A 106 13.91 -5.63 6.95
C VAL A 106 14.11 -5.33 8.43
N GLY A 107 13.40 -6.05 9.29
CA GLY A 107 13.63 -6.07 10.73
C GLY A 107 13.84 -7.50 11.22
N ARG A 108 14.89 -7.72 11.99
CA ARG A 108 15.11 -8.96 12.74
C ARG A 108 14.64 -8.75 14.19
N GLY A 109 13.77 -9.64 14.66
CA GLY A 109 13.12 -9.55 15.97
C GLY A 109 11.70 -8.97 15.93
N SER A 110 11.42 -8.04 15.02
CA SER A 110 10.08 -7.47 14.78
C SER A 110 9.87 -7.17 13.29
N THR A 111 8.62 -7.18 12.83
CA THR A 111 8.32 -6.78 11.44
C THR A 111 8.38 -5.27 11.31
N MET A 112 8.75 -4.79 10.13
CA MET A 112 8.77 -3.36 9.85
C MET A 112 7.48 -2.95 9.16
N VAL A 113 6.96 -1.79 9.57
CA VAL A 113 5.85 -1.11 8.91
C VAL A 113 6.38 0.18 8.33
N ALA A 114 6.14 0.40 7.03
CA ALA A 114 6.74 1.51 6.33
C ALA A 114 5.82 2.13 5.30
N GLY A 115 6.08 3.39 4.99
CA GLY A 115 5.55 4.04 3.80
C GLY A 115 6.56 4.98 3.18
N ALA A 116 6.19 5.49 2.02
CA ALA A 116 7.02 6.35 1.22
C ALA A 116 6.27 7.63 0.85
N ALA A 117 7.01 8.73 0.78
CA ALA A 117 6.55 9.99 0.24
C ALA A 117 7.43 10.34 -0.96
N THR A 118 6.82 10.61 -2.10
CA THR A 118 7.51 10.99 -3.33
C THR A 118 7.15 12.42 -3.72
N GLY A 119 8.17 13.23 -4.01
CA GLY A 119 8.01 14.63 -4.37
C GLY A 119 8.54 14.92 -5.77
N PHE A 120 7.74 15.66 -6.54
CA PHE A 120 8.10 16.20 -7.84
C PHE A 120 8.20 17.72 -7.69
N GLY A 121 9.43 18.25 -7.64
CA GLY A 121 9.68 19.68 -7.46
C GLY A 121 10.05 20.42 -8.74
N GLU A 122 10.35 19.70 -9.82
CA GLU A 122 10.79 20.23 -11.10
C GLU A 122 10.14 19.46 -12.26
N GLY A 123 10.11 20.09 -13.42
CA GLY A 123 9.62 19.47 -14.65
C GLY A 123 8.20 19.88 -14.99
N ARG A 124 7.49 18.98 -15.69
CA ARG A 124 6.15 19.27 -16.17
C ARG A 124 5.21 19.37 -14.97
N VAL A 125 5.09 18.30 -14.16
CA VAL A 125 4.21 18.20 -12.99
C VAL A 125 4.98 18.41 -11.69
N THR A 126 4.45 19.23 -10.79
CA THR A 126 4.90 19.40 -9.41
C THR A 126 3.87 18.87 -8.44
N GLY A 127 4.31 18.28 -7.33
CA GLY A 127 3.40 17.76 -6.32
C GLY A 127 3.99 16.68 -5.42
N LEU A 128 3.15 16.13 -4.55
CA LEU A 128 3.54 15.18 -3.51
C LEU A 128 2.58 13.98 -3.51
N GLY A 129 3.13 12.77 -3.62
CA GLY A 129 2.37 11.52 -3.47
C GLY A 129 2.82 10.73 -2.24
N GLY A 130 1.89 10.09 -1.55
CA GLY A 130 2.17 9.21 -0.40
C GLY A 130 1.71 7.79 -0.65
N ALA A 131 2.56 6.80 -0.37
CA ALA A 131 2.19 5.40 -0.57
C ALA A 131 2.58 4.53 0.61
N ARG A 132 1.74 3.53 0.90
CA ARG A 132 2.12 2.43 1.79
C ARG A 132 3.23 1.58 1.16
N CYS A 133 4.21 1.17 1.95
CA CYS A 133 5.05 0.04 1.58
C CYS A 133 4.26 -1.25 1.87
N SER A 134 4.31 -2.21 0.95
CA SER A 134 3.63 -3.49 1.15
C SER A 134 4.44 -4.40 2.06
N ARG A 135 3.80 -5.02 3.05
CA ARG A 135 4.42 -6.06 3.88
C ARG A 135 4.47 -7.44 3.22
N THR A 136 3.88 -7.58 2.03
CA THR A 136 3.78 -8.86 1.31
C THR A 136 3.74 -8.63 -0.19
N ALA A 137 4.45 -9.45 -0.97
CA ALA A 137 4.15 -9.60 -2.38
C ALA A 137 2.88 -10.45 -2.60
N ALA A 138 2.21 -10.26 -3.74
CA ALA A 138 1.01 -11.00 -4.11
C ALA A 138 1.02 -11.38 -5.60
N ALA A 139 0.24 -12.40 -5.95
CA ALA A 139 0.03 -12.79 -7.33
C ALA A 139 -0.96 -11.89 -8.07
N ARG A 140 -1.77 -11.10 -7.36
CA ARG A 140 -2.72 -10.16 -7.97
C ARG A 140 -2.76 -8.83 -7.24
N TRP A 141 -2.81 -7.75 -8.01
CA TRP A 141 -2.96 -6.37 -7.53
C TRP A 141 -4.05 -5.66 -8.32
N TYR A 142 -4.87 -4.88 -7.65
CA TYR A 142 -6.05 -4.22 -8.23
C TYR A 142 -6.02 -2.73 -7.93
N PHE A 143 -6.36 -1.93 -8.95
CA PHE A 143 -6.50 -0.48 -8.88
C PHE A 143 -7.86 -0.13 -9.46
N ALA A 144 -8.70 0.57 -8.70
CA ALA A 144 -10.07 0.87 -9.13
C ALA A 144 -10.17 2.23 -9.81
N ALA A 145 -9.29 3.18 -9.48
CA ALA A 145 -9.22 4.47 -10.17
C ALA A 145 -8.02 4.53 -11.11
N GLY A 146 -8.08 5.41 -12.10
CA GLY A 146 -7.06 5.61 -13.13
C GLY A 146 -7.65 6.31 -14.36
N SER A 147 -6.78 6.77 -15.25
CA SER A 147 -7.18 7.51 -16.44
C SER A 147 -6.15 7.34 -17.56
N SER A 148 -6.59 7.26 -18.81
CA SER A 148 -5.73 7.30 -20.00
C SER A 148 -6.07 8.44 -20.96
N VAL A 149 -6.77 9.47 -20.46
CA VAL A 149 -6.93 10.72 -21.20
C VAL A 149 -5.56 11.32 -21.53
N LEU A 150 -5.46 12.02 -22.66
CA LEU A 150 -4.18 12.48 -23.22
C LEU A 150 -3.32 13.34 -22.26
N THR A 151 -3.96 14.03 -21.32
CA THR A 151 -3.30 14.93 -20.35
C THR A 151 -2.83 14.22 -19.08
N ALA A 152 -3.28 13.00 -18.82
CA ALA A 152 -2.88 12.19 -17.68
C ALA A 152 -1.60 11.40 -18.00
N ASP A 153 -0.68 11.33 -17.03
CA ASP A 153 0.45 10.39 -17.05
C ASP A 153 0.25 9.38 -15.93
N ASP A 154 -0.44 8.30 -16.27
CA ASP A 154 -0.83 7.24 -15.36
C ASP A 154 0.11 6.04 -15.55
N ARG A 155 0.76 5.63 -14.46
CA ARG A 155 1.79 4.60 -14.46
C ARG A 155 1.51 3.54 -13.40
N LEU A 156 1.72 2.28 -13.77
CA LEU A 156 1.80 1.16 -12.84
C LEU A 156 3.27 0.87 -12.56
N LEU A 157 3.65 0.84 -11.28
CA LEU A 157 5.01 0.56 -10.82
C LEU A 157 4.99 -0.82 -10.17
N ILE A 158 5.65 -1.80 -10.79
CA ILE A 158 5.64 -3.19 -10.36
C ILE A 158 7.05 -3.59 -9.96
N HIS A 159 7.23 -4.05 -8.73
CA HIS A 159 8.51 -4.52 -8.21
C HIS A 159 8.48 -6.04 -7.99
N ASN A 160 9.50 -6.73 -8.48
CA ASN A 160 9.80 -8.12 -8.13
C ASN A 160 10.90 -8.16 -7.06
N PRO A 161 10.57 -8.42 -5.78
CA PRO A 161 11.56 -8.48 -4.72
C PRO A 161 12.30 -9.82 -4.63
N PHE A 162 11.97 -10.81 -5.47
CA PHE A 162 12.46 -12.18 -5.37
C PHE A 162 13.69 -12.44 -6.24
N PRO A 163 14.48 -13.50 -5.94
CA PRO A 163 15.66 -13.87 -6.72
C PRO A 163 15.34 -14.56 -8.04
N GLU A 164 14.08 -14.91 -8.31
CA GLU A 164 13.61 -15.44 -9.59
C GLU A 164 12.82 -14.39 -10.39
N ASP A 165 12.87 -14.49 -11.71
CA ASP A 165 12.07 -13.65 -12.61
C ASP A 165 10.57 -13.90 -12.42
N ALA A 166 9.81 -12.80 -12.34
CA ALA A 166 8.36 -12.82 -12.38
C ALA A 166 7.86 -12.57 -13.80
N VAL A 167 6.70 -13.13 -14.13
CA VAL A 167 5.99 -12.86 -15.38
C VAL A 167 4.61 -12.37 -15.02
N ILE A 168 4.24 -11.21 -15.54
CA ILE A 168 2.96 -10.57 -15.24
C ILE A 168 2.16 -10.27 -16.52
N GLY A 169 0.84 -10.30 -16.38
CA GLY A 169 -0.13 -9.72 -17.30
C GLY A 169 -0.91 -8.57 -16.66
N VAL A 170 -1.37 -7.61 -17.46
CA VAL A 170 -2.23 -6.50 -17.02
C VAL A 170 -3.53 -6.49 -17.83
N VAL A 171 -4.64 -6.53 -17.10
CA VAL A 171 -5.99 -6.32 -17.65
C VAL A 171 -6.46 -4.92 -17.27
N PHE A 172 -7.04 -4.22 -18.22
CA PHE A 172 -7.67 -2.91 -17.99
C PHE A 172 -9.18 -3.05 -18.00
N VAL A 173 -9.86 -2.35 -17.10
CA VAL A 173 -11.33 -2.45 -16.95
C VAL A 173 -11.94 -1.07 -16.93
N THR A 174 -12.96 -0.87 -17.77
CA THR A 174 -13.70 0.38 -17.94
C THR A 174 -15.20 0.14 -17.67
N PRO A 175 -16.05 1.18 -17.73
CA PRO A 175 -17.50 1.00 -17.71
C PRO A 175 -18.05 0.13 -18.84
N ASP A 176 -17.35 0.06 -19.97
CA ASP A 176 -17.78 -0.68 -21.17
C ASP A 176 -17.29 -2.14 -21.19
N GLY A 177 -16.41 -2.51 -20.26
CA GLY A 177 -15.90 -3.88 -20.11
C GLY A 177 -14.40 -3.94 -19.86
N GLU A 178 -13.86 -5.16 -19.90
CA GLU A 178 -12.44 -5.41 -19.79
C GLU A 178 -11.73 -5.48 -21.15
N SER A 179 -10.47 -5.07 -21.16
CA SER A 179 -9.56 -5.16 -22.29
C SER A 179 -8.23 -5.73 -21.82
N SER A 180 -7.71 -6.70 -22.58
CA SER A 180 -6.42 -7.36 -22.33
C SER A 180 -5.50 -7.18 -23.54
N PRO A 181 -4.80 -6.05 -23.66
CA PRO A 181 -3.88 -5.81 -24.77
C PRO A 181 -2.77 -6.87 -24.83
N ALA A 182 -2.49 -7.39 -26.03
CA ALA A 182 -1.49 -8.47 -26.19
C ALA A 182 -0.07 -8.05 -25.78
N ASN A 183 0.26 -6.77 -25.89
CA ASN A 183 1.54 -6.22 -25.43
C ASN A 183 1.60 -6.04 -23.89
N ALA A 184 0.54 -6.37 -23.16
CA ALA A 184 0.46 -6.30 -21.70
C ALA A 184 0.32 -7.67 -21.02
N SER A 185 0.36 -8.79 -21.74
CA SER A 185 -0.01 -10.12 -21.20
C SER A 185 1.15 -11.05 -20.80
N ASP A 186 2.41 -10.70 -21.12
CA ASP A 186 3.58 -11.55 -20.85
C ASP A 186 4.83 -10.70 -20.59
N LEU A 187 4.73 -9.84 -19.58
CA LEU A 187 5.78 -8.89 -19.23
C LEU A 187 6.69 -9.50 -18.15
N ALA A 188 7.94 -9.77 -18.52
CA ALA A 188 8.95 -10.26 -17.60
C ALA A 188 9.49 -9.14 -16.69
N ILE A 189 9.60 -9.43 -15.40
CA ILE A 189 10.23 -8.56 -14.41
C ILE A 189 11.39 -9.34 -13.78
N PRO A 190 12.64 -9.03 -14.15
CA PRO A 190 13.79 -9.77 -13.63
C PRO A 190 13.90 -9.73 -12.11
N ALA A 191 14.64 -10.69 -11.56
CA ALA A 191 14.95 -10.77 -10.12
C ALA A 191 15.42 -9.42 -9.53
N GLY A 192 14.79 -8.99 -8.43
CA GLY A 192 15.12 -7.74 -7.74
C GLY A 192 14.87 -6.45 -8.53
N LYS A 193 14.23 -6.50 -9.71
CA LYS A 193 13.99 -5.33 -10.58
C LYS A 193 12.57 -4.80 -10.46
N SER A 194 12.38 -3.61 -11.02
CA SER A 194 11.09 -2.96 -11.14
C SER A 194 10.78 -2.66 -12.60
N LEU A 195 9.51 -2.73 -12.95
CA LEU A 195 8.94 -2.37 -14.24
C LEU A 195 7.97 -1.21 -14.03
N MET A 196 8.07 -0.18 -14.88
CA MET A 196 7.15 0.95 -14.88
C MET A 196 6.39 0.94 -16.21
N LEU A 197 5.07 0.76 -16.14
CA LEU A 197 4.19 0.70 -17.30
C LEU A 197 3.38 1.97 -17.39
N ARG A 198 3.52 2.71 -18.48
CA ARG A 198 2.65 3.84 -18.78
C ARG A 198 1.35 3.33 -19.38
N VAL A 199 0.23 3.57 -18.69
CA VAL A 199 -1.08 2.99 -19.03
C VAL A 199 -1.58 3.47 -20.39
N ASN A 200 -1.33 4.74 -20.73
CA ASN A 200 -1.72 5.33 -22.01
C ASN A 200 -1.09 4.66 -23.24
N ASP A 201 -0.03 3.87 -23.06
CA ASP A 201 0.62 3.15 -24.16
C ASP A 201 -0.15 1.86 -24.55
N PHE A 202 -1.15 1.47 -23.73
CA PHE A 202 -1.95 0.27 -23.90
C PHE A 202 -3.43 0.55 -24.19
N VAL A 203 -3.98 1.57 -23.53
CA VAL A 203 -5.39 1.99 -23.67
C VAL A 203 -5.41 3.52 -23.76
N THR A 204 -6.21 4.09 -24.65
CA THR A 204 -6.26 5.54 -24.86
C THR A 204 -7.64 6.11 -24.59
N ALA A 205 -7.65 7.37 -24.14
CA ALA A 205 -8.85 8.21 -24.03
C ALA A 205 -9.92 7.75 -23.02
N GLU A 206 -9.56 6.94 -22.03
CA GLU A 206 -10.48 6.51 -20.97
C GLU A 206 -10.43 7.43 -19.75
N ARG A 207 -11.60 7.89 -19.29
CA ARG A 207 -11.73 8.74 -18.09
C ARG A 207 -11.74 7.95 -16.78
N LEU A 208 -12.09 6.67 -16.85
CA LEU A 208 -12.05 5.73 -15.75
C LEU A 208 -11.40 4.44 -16.26
N LEU A 209 -10.21 4.16 -15.75
CA LEU A 209 -9.43 3.01 -16.16
C LEU A 209 -8.86 2.27 -14.96
N SER A 210 -9.57 1.24 -14.54
CA SER A 210 -9.09 0.31 -13.54
C SER A 210 -8.04 -0.63 -14.15
N ALA A 211 -7.17 -1.18 -13.31
CA ALA A 211 -6.14 -2.13 -13.73
C ALA A 211 -6.07 -3.32 -12.78
N ILE A 212 -5.86 -4.50 -13.34
CA ILE A 212 -5.61 -5.75 -12.63
C ILE A 212 -4.27 -6.29 -13.11
N VAL A 213 -3.27 -6.27 -12.22
CA VAL A 213 -1.97 -6.88 -12.47
C VAL A 213 -1.99 -8.30 -11.91
N THR A 214 -1.73 -9.29 -12.76
CA THR A 214 -1.64 -10.70 -12.38
C THR A 214 -0.23 -11.21 -12.65
N ALA A 215 0.41 -11.81 -11.66
CA ALA A 215 1.66 -12.55 -11.85
C ALA A 215 1.33 -14.01 -12.18
N ASP A 216 1.49 -14.38 -13.45
CA ASP A 216 1.34 -15.75 -13.94
C ASP A 216 2.48 -16.66 -13.45
N ARG A 217 3.64 -16.05 -13.17
CA ARG A 217 4.77 -16.67 -12.48
C ARG A 217 5.30 -15.76 -11.38
N GLY A 218 5.50 -16.32 -10.20
CA GLY A 218 6.07 -15.62 -9.05
C GLY A 218 5.04 -14.76 -8.31
N ARG A 219 5.53 -13.69 -7.67
CA ARG A 219 4.71 -12.69 -6.96
C ARG A 219 5.41 -11.34 -7.07
N VAL A 220 4.63 -10.26 -7.04
CA VAL A 220 5.14 -8.89 -7.18
C VAL A 220 4.52 -7.98 -6.13
N VAL A 221 4.99 -6.74 -6.06
CA VAL A 221 4.32 -5.63 -5.38
C VAL A 221 4.01 -4.57 -6.42
N ALA A 222 2.80 -4.01 -6.41
CA ALA A 222 2.39 -3.02 -7.40
C ALA A 222 1.82 -1.76 -6.76
N TRP A 223 2.24 -0.61 -7.29
CA TRP A 223 1.73 0.71 -7.00
C TRP A 223 1.20 1.38 -8.27
N ARG A 224 0.39 2.41 -8.08
CA ARG A 224 0.01 3.35 -9.12
C ARG A 224 0.64 4.70 -8.82
N LEU A 225 1.16 5.34 -9.86
CA LEU A 225 1.57 6.73 -9.84
C LEU A 225 0.78 7.46 -10.92
N MET A 226 0.09 8.54 -10.55
CA MET A 226 -0.53 9.43 -11.53
C MET A 226 0.08 10.81 -11.40
N LEU A 227 0.62 11.32 -12.50
CA LEU A 227 1.03 12.70 -12.65
C LEU A 227 -0.04 13.38 -13.49
N GLU A 228 -0.90 14.14 -12.84
CA GLU A 228 -2.08 14.71 -13.46
C GLU A 228 -1.82 16.18 -13.80
N GLN A 229 -2.02 16.52 -15.07
CA GLN A 229 -2.01 17.91 -15.54
C GLN A 229 -3.09 18.17 -16.60
N PRO A 230 -4.36 18.26 -16.20
CA PRO A 230 -5.42 18.51 -17.17
C PRO A 230 -5.73 20.00 -17.29
N ASP A 231 -6.13 20.46 -18.48
CA ASP A 231 -6.59 21.84 -18.75
C ASP A 231 -7.77 22.29 -17.85
N ALA A 232 -8.41 21.37 -17.12
CA ALA A 232 -9.56 21.62 -16.25
C ALA A 232 -9.49 20.98 -14.84
N LEU A 233 -8.44 20.21 -14.51
CA LEU A 233 -8.25 19.64 -13.17
C LEU A 233 -7.00 20.26 -12.53
N PRO A 234 -6.88 20.26 -11.20
CA PRO A 234 -5.65 20.69 -10.56
C PRO A 234 -4.47 19.81 -11.00
N GLU A 235 -3.29 20.40 -10.96
CA GLU A 235 -2.04 19.66 -11.01
C GLU A 235 -1.83 18.91 -9.68
N GLY A 236 -1.22 17.73 -9.74
CA GLY A 236 -0.84 17.00 -8.53
C GLY A 236 -0.23 15.63 -8.82
N VAL A 237 0.25 15.00 -7.75
CA VAL A 237 0.91 13.69 -7.78
C VAL A 237 0.17 12.71 -6.89
N VAL A 238 -0.32 11.62 -7.46
CA VAL A 238 -0.89 10.51 -6.71
C VAL A 238 0.12 9.38 -6.69
N SER A 239 0.40 8.81 -5.53
CA SER A 239 1.05 7.51 -5.41
C SER A 239 0.17 6.63 -4.53
N THR A 240 -0.10 5.38 -4.88
CA THR A 240 -0.91 4.50 -4.01
C THR A 240 -0.55 3.04 -4.18
N LEU A 241 -0.67 2.26 -3.11
CA LEU A 241 -0.46 0.81 -3.13
C LEU A 241 -1.74 0.12 -3.59
N GLY A 242 -1.63 -0.80 -4.55
CA GLY A 242 -2.76 -1.56 -5.04
C GLY A 242 -3.42 -2.44 -3.97
N ALA A 243 -4.68 -2.80 -4.19
CA ALA A 243 -5.33 -3.82 -3.37
C ALA A 243 -4.74 -5.20 -3.70
N LYS A 244 -4.47 -6.04 -2.68
CA LYS A 244 -4.05 -7.44 -2.89
C LYS A 244 -5.20 -8.40 -3.22
N GLY A 245 -6.43 -7.89 -3.32
CA GLY A 245 -7.63 -8.71 -3.53
C GLY A 245 -8.91 -7.92 -3.28
N PRO A 246 -10.02 -8.32 -3.90
CA PRO A 246 -11.32 -7.70 -3.70
C PRO A 246 -11.91 -8.02 -2.32
N ALA A 247 -12.88 -7.23 -1.88
CA ALA A 247 -13.63 -7.40 -0.64
C ALA A 247 -15.06 -6.86 -0.78
N ALA A 248 -15.98 -7.33 0.07
CA ALA A 248 -17.36 -6.86 0.07
C ALA A 248 -17.52 -5.46 0.71
N THR A 249 -16.56 -5.00 1.50
CA THR A 249 -16.62 -3.71 2.19
C THR A 249 -15.27 -3.01 2.18
N TRP A 250 -15.30 -1.71 1.92
CA TRP A 250 -14.14 -0.82 1.87
C TRP A 250 -14.41 0.47 2.64
N TYR A 251 -13.40 0.95 3.36
CA TYR A 251 -13.48 2.10 4.25
C TYR A 251 -12.51 3.20 3.83
N PHE A 252 -12.98 4.44 3.88
CA PHE A 252 -12.22 5.66 3.57
C PHE A 252 -12.39 6.66 4.72
N PRO A 253 -11.41 6.77 5.63
CA PRO A 253 -11.48 7.67 6.77
C PRO A 253 -11.44 9.15 6.39
N ALA A 254 -10.63 9.50 5.39
CA ALA A 254 -10.57 10.86 4.88
C ALA A 254 -11.67 11.11 3.84
N GLY A 255 -11.96 12.39 3.62
CA GLY A 255 -12.91 12.87 2.63
C GLY A 255 -13.45 14.25 3.01
N HIS A 256 -13.77 15.04 1.99
CA HIS A 256 -14.02 16.47 2.12
C HIS A 256 -15.36 16.85 1.56
N VAL A 257 -16.05 17.73 2.29
CA VAL A 257 -17.38 18.21 1.92
C VAL A 257 -17.33 19.72 1.93
N GLN A 258 -16.78 20.27 0.85
CA GLN A 258 -16.69 21.71 0.66
C GLN A 258 -16.69 22.09 -0.83
N PRO A 259 -17.14 23.31 -1.17
CA PRO A 259 -16.98 23.85 -2.51
C PRO A 259 -15.51 23.85 -2.95
N GLY A 260 -15.26 23.61 -4.23
CA GLY A 260 -13.91 23.53 -4.79
C GLY A 260 -13.20 22.20 -4.55
N VAL A 261 -13.83 21.21 -3.91
CA VAL A 261 -13.35 19.83 -3.86
C VAL A 261 -14.31 18.92 -4.61
N ARG A 262 -13.76 18.12 -5.53
CA ARG A 262 -14.48 17.05 -6.22
C ARG A 262 -13.92 15.73 -5.77
N GLU A 263 -14.73 14.94 -5.09
CA GLU A 263 -14.35 13.62 -4.60
C GLU A 263 -15.11 12.54 -5.38
N VAL A 264 -14.39 11.50 -5.79
CA VAL A 264 -14.90 10.41 -6.61
C VAL A 264 -14.55 9.08 -5.95
N ILE A 265 -15.53 8.19 -5.82
CA ILE A 265 -15.34 6.79 -5.48
C ILE A 265 -15.38 5.98 -6.77
N SER A 266 -14.26 5.37 -7.13
CA SER A 266 -14.15 4.42 -8.23
C SER A 266 -14.27 3.01 -7.69
N VAL A 267 -15.08 2.18 -8.35
CA VAL A 267 -15.34 0.80 -7.96
C VAL A 267 -15.11 -0.11 -9.15
N LEU A 268 -14.22 -1.08 -8.98
CA LEU A 268 -13.97 -2.17 -9.91
C LEU A 268 -14.72 -3.41 -9.43
N ASN A 269 -15.49 -4.04 -10.32
CA ASN A 269 -16.04 -5.36 -10.12
C ASN A 269 -15.25 -6.40 -10.95
N PRO A 270 -14.27 -7.09 -10.36
CA PRO A 270 -13.44 -8.06 -11.08
C PRO A 270 -14.05 -9.46 -11.14
N THR A 271 -15.37 -9.59 -10.92
CA THR A 271 -16.03 -10.90 -10.75
C THR A 271 -17.07 -11.16 -11.83
N ASP A 272 -17.46 -12.42 -11.99
CA ASP A 272 -18.50 -12.87 -12.94
C ASP A 272 -19.94 -12.56 -12.49
N ARG A 273 -20.13 -11.75 -11.43
CA ARG A 273 -21.47 -11.41 -10.90
C ARG A 273 -21.64 -9.92 -10.80
N GLU A 274 -22.81 -9.41 -11.13
CA GLU A 274 -23.18 -8.01 -10.88
C GLU A 274 -23.09 -7.69 -9.38
N ALA A 275 -22.41 -6.59 -9.01
CA ALA A 275 -22.35 -6.10 -7.64
C ALA A 275 -23.47 -5.09 -7.37
N LEU A 276 -24.12 -5.19 -6.21
CA LEU A 276 -25.09 -4.21 -5.72
C LEU A 276 -24.42 -3.35 -4.65
N VAL A 277 -23.93 -2.17 -5.03
CA VAL A 277 -23.05 -1.33 -4.20
C VAL A 277 -23.82 -0.19 -3.54
N THR A 278 -23.61 -0.04 -2.24
CA THR A 278 -24.00 1.13 -1.46
C THR A 278 -22.76 1.94 -1.12
N VAL A 279 -22.81 3.26 -1.31
CA VAL A 279 -21.85 4.21 -0.74
C VAL A 279 -22.56 5.02 0.32
N SER A 280 -22.13 4.91 1.56
CA SER A 280 -22.65 5.70 2.69
C SER A 280 -21.56 6.59 3.26
N LEU A 281 -21.93 7.75 3.79
CA LEU A 281 -21.01 8.72 4.37
C LEU A 281 -21.16 8.76 5.89
N ALA A 282 -20.04 8.90 6.60
CA ALA A 282 -20.01 9.18 8.02
C ALA A 282 -19.46 10.60 8.26
N THR A 283 -20.21 11.40 9.01
CA THR A 283 -19.80 12.75 9.42
C THR A 283 -19.52 12.79 10.93
N ARG A 284 -19.10 13.94 11.45
CA ARG A 284 -18.97 14.14 12.91
C ARG A 284 -20.30 14.14 13.66
N SER A 285 -21.44 14.24 12.96
CA SER A 285 -22.78 14.37 13.57
C SER A 285 -23.75 13.25 13.17
N GLY A 286 -23.36 12.36 12.27
CA GLY A 286 -24.20 11.24 11.87
C GLY A 286 -23.81 10.63 10.52
N ALA A 287 -24.40 9.48 10.22
CA ALA A 287 -24.34 8.85 8.91
C ALA A 287 -25.30 9.53 7.94
N VAL A 288 -24.90 9.60 6.66
CA VAL A 288 -25.70 10.15 5.57
C VAL A 288 -25.63 9.23 4.38
N GLN A 289 -26.78 8.97 3.77
CA GLN A 289 -26.87 8.23 2.52
C GLN A 289 -26.98 9.24 1.36
N PRO A 290 -25.96 9.39 0.51
CA PRO A 290 -26.06 10.25 -0.66
C PRO A 290 -27.15 9.74 -1.62
N ARG A 291 -27.87 10.70 -2.23
CA ARG A 291 -28.89 10.40 -3.22
C ARG A 291 -28.27 9.66 -4.41
N GLY A 292 -28.89 8.55 -4.81
CA GLY A 292 -28.44 7.75 -5.95
C GLY A 292 -27.31 6.77 -5.65
N LEU A 293 -26.80 6.71 -4.42
CA LEU A 293 -25.71 5.80 -4.03
C LEU A 293 -26.14 4.69 -3.05
N ALA A 294 -27.45 4.43 -2.91
CA ALA A 294 -27.95 3.41 -1.99
C ALA A 294 -27.88 1.98 -2.55
N GLU A 295 -28.04 1.81 -3.87
CA GLU A 295 -28.06 0.51 -4.54
C GLU A 295 -27.64 0.69 -6.01
N VAL A 296 -26.36 0.90 -6.24
CA VAL A 296 -25.79 1.05 -7.57
C VAL A 296 -25.40 -0.30 -8.13
N ARG A 297 -25.85 -0.60 -9.34
CA ARG A 297 -25.45 -1.82 -10.06
C ARG A 297 -24.13 -1.60 -10.77
N ILE A 298 -23.20 -2.52 -10.56
CA ILE A 298 -21.94 -2.57 -11.29
C ILE A 298 -21.85 -3.95 -11.94
N PRO A 299 -22.03 -4.04 -13.27
CA PRO A 299 -21.94 -5.31 -13.99
C PRO A 299 -20.62 -6.06 -13.74
N SER A 300 -20.61 -7.36 -14.03
CA SER A 300 -19.40 -8.17 -14.00
C SER A 300 -18.33 -7.60 -14.93
N HIS A 301 -17.06 -7.62 -14.51
CA HIS A 301 -15.91 -7.18 -15.33
C HIS A 301 -16.05 -5.75 -15.88
N THR A 302 -16.63 -4.86 -15.06
CA THR A 302 -16.74 -3.44 -15.36
C THR A 302 -16.32 -2.59 -14.17
N SER A 303 -16.10 -1.31 -14.44
CA SER A 303 -15.81 -0.30 -13.43
C SER A 303 -16.82 0.85 -13.48
N ALA A 304 -17.08 1.46 -12.33
CA ALA A 304 -17.96 2.61 -12.21
C ALA A 304 -17.35 3.67 -11.28
N ALA A 305 -17.63 4.95 -11.54
CA ALA A 305 -17.15 6.07 -10.73
C ALA A 305 -18.32 6.93 -10.27
N PHE A 306 -18.29 7.33 -9.00
CA PHE A 306 -19.36 8.07 -8.34
C PHE A 306 -18.83 9.34 -7.68
N SER A 307 -19.30 10.50 -8.13
CA SER A 307 -18.99 11.76 -7.47
C SER A 307 -19.75 11.87 -6.14
N LEU A 308 -19.02 12.14 -5.07
CA LEU A 308 -19.61 12.43 -3.76
C LEU A 308 -20.13 13.87 -3.70
N PRO A 309 -21.19 14.13 -2.93
CA PRO A 309 -21.77 15.46 -2.83
C PRO A 309 -20.82 16.43 -2.10
N ALA A 310 -20.59 17.61 -2.70
CA ALA A 310 -19.79 18.67 -2.07
C ALA A 310 -20.44 19.30 -0.82
N LYS A 311 -21.69 18.92 -0.50
CA LYS A 311 -22.44 19.31 0.70
C LYS A 311 -23.29 18.14 1.17
N VAL A 312 -23.20 17.78 2.45
CA VAL A 312 -24.00 16.67 3.02
C VAL A 312 -25.42 17.11 3.41
N GLY A 313 -25.66 18.43 3.54
CA GLY A 313 -27.00 19.00 3.66
C GLY A 313 -27.00 20.44 4.20
N PRO A 314 -28.10 21.20 4.05
CA PRO A 314 -28.18 22.60 4.48
C PRO A 314 -28.12 22.78 6.02
N LYS A 315 -28.51 21.75 6.80
CA LYS A 315 -28.46 21.76 8.27
C LYS A 315 -27.14 21.24 8.85
N GLN A 316 -26.22 20.82 8.00
CA GLN A 316 -24.92 20.22 8.35
C GLN A 316 -23.78 21.14 7.90
N ALA A 317 -23.92 22.45 8.14
CA ALA A 317 -22.81 23.38 8.00
C ALA A 317 -21.69 22.98 8.97
N ASN A 318 -20.44 22.93 8.50
CA ASN A 318 -19.25 22.58 9.28
C ASN A 318 -19.14 21.12 9.76
N VAL A 319 -19.46 20.14 8.92
CA VAL A 319 -19.22 18.71 9.23
C VAL A 319 -17.74 18.31 9.32
N GLY A 320 -16.82 19.21 8.94
CA GLY A 320 -15.37 19.00 9.02
C GLY A 320 -14.83 17.91 8.09
N GLY A 321 -15.62 17.47 7.10
CA GLY A 321 -15.32 16.37 6.17
C GLY A 321 -16.34 15.23 6.26
N ALA A 322 -16.21 14.22 5.39
CA ALA A 322 -17.03 13.01 5.42
C ALA A 322 -16.17 11.80 5.04
N SER A 323 -16.24 10.74 5.85
CA SER A 323 -15.66 9.44 5.54
C SER A 323 -16.64 8.66 4.69
N ALA A 324 -16.16 7.73 3.86
CA ALA A 324 -17.02 6.88 3.04
C ALA A 324 -16.89 5.40 3.43
N ILE A 325 -18.01 4.68 3.36
CA ILE A 325 -18.07 3.22 3.42
C ILE A 325 -18.72 2.74 2.13
N VAL A 326 -18.00 1.90 1.38
CA VAL A 326 -18.45 1.29 0.14
C VAL A 326 -18.70 -0.19 0.39
N ALA A 327 -19.93 -0.64 0.26
CA ALA A 327 -20.33 -2.02 0.57
C ALA A 327 -21.15 -2.65 -0.55
N ALA A 328 -20.79 -3.88 -0.95
CA ALA A 328 -21.59 -4.70 -1.84
C ALA A 328 -22.62 -5.51 -1.03
N GLN A 329 -23.90 -5.14 -1.13
CA GLN A 329 -25.01 -5.72 -0.36
C GLN A 329 -25.27 -7.19 -0.70
N ASN A 330 -24.86 -7.63 -1.89
CA ASN A 330 -24.98 -9.01 -2.34
C ASN A 330 -23.70 -9.84 -2.13
N ASN A 331 -22.78 -9.37 -1.27
CA ASN A 331 -21.49 -10.02 -0.95
C ASN A 331 -20.61 -10.31 -2.18
N VAL A 332 -20.76 -9.55 -3.27
CA VAL A 332 -19.81 -9.57 -4.38
C VAL A 332 -18.53 -8.86 -3.96
N ALA A 333 -17.39 -9.49 -4.23
CA ALA A 333 -16.11 -8.91 -3.88
C ALA A 333 -15.73 -7.85 -4.92
N ILE A 334 -15.68 -6.60 -4.50
CA ILE A 334 -15.32 -5.43 -5.32
C ILE A 334 -13.96 -4.87 -4.89
N VAL A 335 -13.42 -3.92 -5.64
CA VAL A 335 -12.29 -3.07 -5.23
C VAL A 335 -12.74 -1.63 -5.29
N ALA A 336 -12.46 -0.84 -4.26
CA ALA A 336 -12.83 0.57 -4.21
C ALA A 336 -11.61 1.46 -3.95
N GLU A 337 -11.58 2.59 -4.64
CA GLU A 337 -10.54 3.60 -4.55
C GLU A 337 -11.19 4.99 -4.55
N ARG A 338 -10.67 5.90 -3.72
CA ARG A 338 -11.16 7.27 -3.58
C ARG A 338 -10.13 8.19 -4.21
N THR A 339 -10.58 9.10 -5.08
CA THR A 339 -9.74 10.17 -5.64
C THR A 339 -10.39 11.51 -5.34
N ALA A 340 -9.63 12.45 -4.79
CA ALA A 340 -10.11 13.81 -4.53
C ALA A 340 -9.27 14.85 -5.27
N TYR A 341 -9.96 15.78 -5.92
CA TYR A 341 -9.39 16.89 -6.68
C TYR A 341 -9.68 18.19 -5.95
N TYR A 342 -8.64 18.92 -5.57
CA TYR A 342 -8.74 20.17 -4.82
C TYR A 342 -8.49 21.36 -5.76
N SER A 343 -9.42 22.30 -5.78
CA SER A 343 -9.34 23.56 -6.51
C SER A 343 -10.04 24.65 -5.71
N THR A 344 -9.52 24.86 -4.50
CA THR A 344 -9.98 25.88 -3.56
C THR A 344 -9.06 27.10 -3.64
N SER A 345 -9.39 28.18 -2.93
CA SER A 345 -8.53 29.37 -2.85
C SER A 345 -7.22 29.12 -2.09
N THR A 346 -7.15 28.09 -1.26
CA THR A 346 -6.01 27.82 -0.36
C THR A 346 -5.30 26.51 -0.66
N LEU A 347 -5.90 25.62 -1.46
CA LEU A 347 -5.36 24.31 -1.79
C LEU A 347 -5.72 23.93 -3.23
N ARG A 348 -4.70 23.54 -3.99
CA ARG A 348 -4.81 22.82 -5.26
C ARG A 348 -4.06 21.50 -5.09
N GLY A 349 -4.51 20.45 -5.77
CA GLY A 349 -3.85 19.15 -5.66
C GLY A 349 -4.75 17.97 -5.96
N ILE A 350 -4.15 16.78 -5.98
CA ILE A 350 -4.85 15.52 -6.20
C ILE A 350 -4.29 14.46 -5.26
N GLU A 351 -5.19 13.72 -4.61
CA GLU A 351 -4.86 12.55 -3.80
C GLU A 351 -5.75 11.37 -4.19
N SER A 352 -5.24 10.15 -4.02
CA SER A 352 -6.00 8.92 -4.23
C SER A 352 -5.55 7.83 -3.27
N GLU A 353 -6.50 7.10 -2.68
CA GLU A 353 -6.21 5.95 -1.84
C GLU A 353 -7.11 4.77 -2.19
N VAL A 354 -6.49 3.58 -2.28
CA VAL A 354 -7.21 2.32 -2.21
C VAL A 354 -7.71 2.11 -0.78
N GLY A 355 -9.02 1.90 -0.63
CA GLY A 355 -9.67 1.84 0.68
C GLY A 355 -9.13 0.74 1.60
N ALA A 356 -9.37 0.86 2.90
CA ALA A 356 -9.09 -0.23 3.82
C ALA A 356 -10.15 -1.34 3.68
N ARG A 357 -9.72 -2.61 3.67
CA ARG A 357 -10.61 -3.79 3.65
C ARG A 357 -11.01 -4.25 5.05
N THR A 358 -10.32 -3.77 6.06
CA THR A 358 -10.44 -4.22 7.45
C THR A 358 -10.35 -3.03 8.39
N THR A 359 -11.02 -3.16 9.53
CA THR A 359 -10.82 -2.30 10.70
C THR A 359 -9.73 -2.88 11.59
N SER A 360 -9.03 -2.02 12.33
CA SER A 360 -8.05 -2.42 13.33
C SER A 360 -8.04 -1.45 14.51
N THR A 361 -7.60 -1.95 15.65
CA THR A 361 -7.29 -1.17 16.85
C THR A 361 -5.88 -0.58 16.83
N GLY A 362 -5.06 -0.91 15.83
CA GLY A 362 -3.69 -0.42 15.68
C GLY A 362 -3.36 -0.07 14.23
N TRP A 363 -2.87 1.16 14.00
CA TRP A 363 -2.48 1.67 12.68
C TRP A 363 -1.18 2.48 12.77
N ALA A 364 -0.27 2.27 11.83
CA ALA A 364 0.88 3.15 11.62
C ALA A 364 0.69 3.97 10.33
N LEU A 365 0.94 5.28 10.43
CA LEU A 365 0.79 6.24 9.34
C LEU A 365 2.11 7.01 9.14
N PRO A 366 2.81 6.79 8.01
CA PRO A 366 4.10 7.42 7.74
C PRO A 366 3.93 8.94 7.54
N PRO A 367 4.97 9.75 7.80
CA PRO A 367 5.00 11.15 7.40
C PRO A 367 4.95 11.30 5.87
N LEU A 368 4.28 12.36 5.43
CA LEU A 368 4.08 12.66 4.01
C LEU A 368 4.88 13.90 3.58
N ALA A 369 4.83 14.96 4.39
CA ALA A 369 5.48 16.23 4.10
C ALA A 369 6.19 16.77 5.34
N PRO A 370 7.54 16.80 5.35
CA PRO A 370 8.32 17.53 6.35
C PRO A 370 7.89 18.99 6.55
N ASP A 371 7.59 19.66 5.45
CA ASP A 371 7.21 21.07 5.34
C ASP A 371 5.68 21.25 5.27
N ALA A 372 4.94 20.35 5.92
CA ALA A 372 3.49 20.34 5.90
C ALA A 372 2.92 21.68 6.41
N ALA A 373 2.16 22.38 5.58
CA ALA A 373 1.32 23.50 6.01
C ALA A 373 0.12 23.02 6.82
N THR A 374 -0.38 21.81 6.51
CA THR A 374 -1.40 21.10 7.28
C THR A 374 -1.05 19.63 7.32
N ASP A 375 -1.30 18.96 8.44
CA ASP A 375 -1.08 17.54 8.64
C ASP A 375 -2.18 16.98 9.56
N ARG A 376 -2.95 16.02 9.06
CA ARG A 376 -4.19 15.56 9.68
C ARG A 376 -4.26 14.04 9.67
N LEU A 377 -4.72 13.47 10.79
CA LEU A 377 -5.15 12.08 10.88
C LEU A 377 -6.67 12.02 10.81
N SER A 378 -7.22 11.45 9.74
CA SER A 378 -8.64 11.14 9.63
C SER A 378 -8.93 9.76 10.20
N LEU A 379 -10.00 9.66 10.97
CA LEU A 379 -10.41 8.45 11.68
C LEU A 379 -11.87 8.12 11.38
N LEU A 380 -12.17 6.85 11.17
CA LEU A 380 -13.53 6.33 11.04
C LEU A 380 -13.74 5.22 12.06
N ASN A 381 -14.81 5.33 12.85
CA ASN A 381 -15.32 4.23 13.67
C ASN A 381 -16.57 3.65 12.99
N PRO A 382 -16.44 2.57 12.21
CA PRO A 382 -17.60 1.94 11.57
C PRO A 382 -18.35 1.00 12.55
N GLY A 383 -17.84 0.81 13.77
CA GLY A 383 -18.44 -0.05 14.78
C GLY A 383 -19.63 0.56 15.50
N ALA A 384 -20.25 -0.26 16.36
CA ALA A 384 -21.40 0.12 17.18
C ALA A 384 -21.02 0.67 18.58
N GLU A 385 -19.75 0.54 18.98
CA GLU A 385 -19.25 0.95 20.30
C GLU A 385 -18.34 2.18 20.20
N PRO A 386 -18.35 3.09 21.20
CA PRO A 386 -17.46 4.24 21.21
C PRO A 386 -16.00 3.79 21.35
N ALA A 387 -15.13 4.36 20.53
CA ALA A 387 -13.71 4.11 20.53
C ALA A 387 -12.96 5.20 21.33
N SER A 388 -11.97 4.82 22.11
CA SER A 388 -10.99 5.72 22.72
C SER A 388 -9.69 5.63 21.92
N ILE A 389 -9.20 6.77 21.40
CA ILE A 389 -8.07 6.87 20.48
C ILE A 389 -6.87 7.50 21.18
N SER A 390 -5.69 6.91 21.00
CA SER A 390 -4.42 7.45 21.46
C SER A 390 -3.39 7.43 20.33
N VAL A 391 -2.66 8.54 20.14
CA VAL A 391 -1.63 8.67 19.11
C VAL A 391 -0.26 8.84 19.74
N THR A 392 0.70 8.00 19.34
CA THR A 392 2.13 8.19 19.67
C THR A 392 2.88 8.53 18.38
N LEU A 393 3.73 9.56 18.42
CA LEU A 393 4.57 9.95 17.28
C LEU A 393 5.99 9.46 17.50
N TYR A 394 6.51 8.67 16.56
CA TYR A 394 7.85 8.11 16.60
C TYR A 394 8.73 8.86 15.60
N GLY A 395 9.80 9.49 16.08
CA GLY A 395 10.82 10.19 15.27
C GLY A 395 12.11 9.37 15.17
N PRO A 396 13.06 9.76 14.30
CA PRO A 396 14.34 9.07 14.19
C PRO A 396 15.23 9.34 15.41
N ASP A 397 15.32 10.60 15.81
CA ASP A 397 16.31 11.07 16.79
C ASP A 397 15.68 11.66 18.08
N SER A 398 14.35 11.65 18.19
CA SER A 398 13.62 12.07 19.41
C SER A 398 12.95 10.90 20.13
N GLU A 399 12.76 11.04 21.45
CA GLU A 399 11.85 10.18 22.21
C GLU A 399 10.43 10.24 21.62
N PRO A 400 9.63 9.15 21.76
CA PRO A 400 8.24 9.15 21.32
C PRO A 400 7.45 10.31 21.94
N LEU A 401 6.74 11.07 21.10
CA LEU A 401 5.85 12.11 21.58
C LEU A 401 4.46 11.52 21.83
N GLN A 402 3.90 11.82 22.99
CA GLN A 402 2.50 11.52 23.36
C GLN A 402 1.76 12.81 23.72
N PRO A 403 1.40 13.63 22.72
CA PRO A 403 0.74 14.91 22.96
C PRO A 403 -0.58 14.69 23.69
N LYS A 404 -0.80 15.42 24.79
CA LYS A 404 -1.97 15.23 25.66
C LYS A 404 -3.30 15.37 24.91
N GLN A 405 -3.37 16.28 23.94
CA GLN A 405 -4.54 16.49 23.10
C GLN A 405 -4.87 15.31 22.16
N LEU A 406 -3.93 14.38 21.98
CA LEU A 406 -4.09 13.18 21.15
C LEU A 406 -4.25 11.90 21.98
N GLN A 407 -4.46 11.99 23.30
CA GLN A 407 -4.66 10.84 24.19
C GLN A 407 -6.11 10.71 24.64
N GLY A 408 -6.65 9.48 24.60
CA GLY A 408 -8.02 9.21 25.07
C GLY A 408 -9.12 9.92 24.29
N VAL A 409 -8.87 10.28 23.03
CA VAL A 409 -9.84 11.01 22.20
C VAL A 409 -11.01 10.11 21.89
N ARG A 410 -12.22 10.52 22.26
CA ARG A 410 -13.43 9.72 22.04
C ARG A 410 -13.93 9.87 20.61
N LEU A 411 -14.14 8.74 19.95
CA LEU A 411 -14.76 8.64 18.63
C LEU A 411 -16.03 7.80 18.70
N SER A 412 -17.19 8.44 18.53
CA SER A 412 -18.50 7.79 18.65
C SER A 412 -18.76 6.75 17.55
N PRO A 413 -19.66 5.78 17.79
CA PRO A 413 -20.07 4.77 16.81
C PRO A 413 -20.57 5.36 15.50
N GLY A 414 -20.18 4.77 14.37
CA GLY A 414 -20.62 5.17 13.04
C GLY A 414 -20.19 6.58 12.60
N LEU A 415 -19.32 7.25 13.36
CA LEU A 415 -18.89 8.63 13.09
C LEU A 415 -17.42 8.68 12.67
N ARG A 416 -17.06 9.83 12.11
CA ARG A 416 -15.66 10.19 11.84
C ARG A 416 -15.10 11.20 12.81
N GLY A 417 -13.77 11.21 12.92
CA GLY A 417 -12.99 12.17 13.66
C GLY A 417 -11.77 12.62 12.85
N GLU A 418 -11.15 13.70 13.31
CA GLU A 418 -9.92 14.20 12.72
C GLU A 418 -9.03 14.78 13.81
N LEU A 419 -7.75 14.46 13.76
CA LEU A 419 -6.75 14.92 14.70
C LEU A 419 -5.71 15.77 13.96
N ALA A 420 -5.41 16.94 14.53
CA ALA A 420 -4.41 17.87 14.04
C ALA A 420 -3.00 17.42 14.45
N LEU A 421 -2.05 17.41 13.51
CA LEU A 421 -0.63 17.23 13.78
C LEU A 421 0.19 18.51 13.49
N ASP A 422 -0.40 19.49 12.82
CA ASP A 422 0.25 20.73 12.35
C ASP A 422 0.82 21.60 13.47
N ASP A 423 0.18 21.64 14.64
CA ASP A 423 0.67 22.41 15.81
C ASP A 423 1.73 21.66 16.64
N ILE A 424 2.16 20.48 16.19
CA ILE A 424 3.09 19.60 16.93
C ILE A 424 4.45 19.66 16.26
N GLU A 425 5.41 20.27 16.94
CA GLU A 425 6.76 20.45 16.44
C GLU A 425 7.38 19.11 16.01
N GLY A 426 7.88 19.07 14.76
CA GLY A 426 8.52 17.89 14.18
C GLY A 426 7.58 16.77 13.71
N ALA A 427 6.26 16.85 13.92
CA ALA A 427 5.31 15.79 13.57
C ALA A 427 5.33 15.42 12.07
N GLY A 428 5.62 16.38 11.19
CA GLY A 428 5.79 16.17 9.74
C GLY A 428 6.94 15.22 9.37
N HIS A 429 7.80 14.85 10.31
CA HIS A 429 8.89 13.88 10.15
C HIS A 429 8.66 12.57 10.92
N MET A 430 7.55 12.44 11.65
CA MET A 430 7.31 11.32 12.56
C MET A 430 6.27 10.36 12.01
N VAL A 431 6.46 9.07 12.28
CA VAL A 431 5.43 8.05 12.05
C VAL A 431 4.39 8.16 13.16
N ALA A 432 3.12 8.35 12.81
CA ALA A 432 2.03 8.38 13.76
C ALA A 432 1.48 6.96 13.96
N VAL A 433 1.53 6.46 15.20
CA VAL A 433 0.90 5.20 15.58
C VAL A 433 -0.39 5.50 16.33
N VAL A 434 -1.51 5.12 15.73
CA VAL A 434 -2.85 5.24 16.29
C VAL A 434 -3.21 3.92 16.96
N THR A 435 -3.54 4.00 18.25
CA THR A 435 -4.09 2.90 19.05
C THR A 435 -5.54 3.21 19.41
N SER A 436 -6.37 2.17 19.46
CA SER A 436 -7.80 2.31 19.75
C SER A 436 -8.32 1.18 20.62
N SER A 437 -9.28 1.50 21.49
CA SER A 437 -10.02 0.50 22.26
C SER A 437 -11.04 -0.30 21.44
N GLN A 438 -11.35 0.12 20.20
CA GLN A 438 -12.28 -0.54 19.30
C GLN A 438 -11.71 -0.56 17.86
N PRO A 439 -12.14 -1.48 16.98
CA PRO A 439 -11.69 -1.46 15.60
C PRO A 439 -12.12 -0.19 14.86
N VAL A 440 -11.14 0.57 14.37
CA VAL A 440 -11.31 1.81 13.58
C VAL A 440 -10.53 1.72 12.29
N VAL A 441 -10.61 2.75 11.46
CA VAL A 441 -9.78 2.93 10.25
C VAL A 441 -9.14 4.31 10.30
N ALA A 442 -7.86 4.41 9.91
CA ALA A 442 -7.10 5.64 9.96
C ALA A 442 -6.42 5.95 8.61
N GLU A 443 -6.36 7.22 8.26
CA GLU A 443 -5.69 7.76 7.07
C GLU A 443 -5.00 9.07 7.43
N ARG A 444 -3.83 9.35 6.86
CA ARG A 444 -3.10 10.61 7.06
C ARG A 444 -3.10 11.41 5.78
N THR A 445 -3.33 12.71 5.90
CA THR A 445 -3.26 13.66 4.78
C THR A 445 -2.38 14.83 5.17
N ALA A 446 -1.52 15.29 4.28
CA ALA A 446 -0.68 16.46 4.50
C ALA A 446 -0.56 17.31 3.24
N THR A 447 -0.53 18.63 3.41
CA THR A 447 -0.32 19.59 2.31
C THR A 447 1.10 20.14 2.38
N SER A 448 1.90 20.00 1.32
CA SER A 448 3.26 20.57 1.28
C SER A 448 3.21 22.06 0.97
N SER A 449 3.88 22.88 1.79
CA SER A 449 4.03 24.32 1.52
C SER A 449 4.95 24.59 0.33
N ARG A 450 6.01 23.78 0.16
CA ARG A 450 6.97 23.91 -0.94
C ARG A 450 6.41 23.44 -2.28
N LEU A 451 5.70 22.33 -2.29
CA LEU A 451 5.18 21.69 -3.52
C LEU A 451 3.77 22.13 -3.87
N SER A 452 3.07 22.84 -2.97
CA SER A 452 1.71 23.37 -3.19
C SER A 452 0.69 22.29 -3.61
N ASP A 453 0.83 21.08 -3.05
CA ASP A 453 0.00 19.90 -3.33
C ASP A 453 -0.37 19.17 -2.03
N ILE A 454 -1.30 18.22 -2.11
CA ILE A 454 -1.76 17.36 -1.03
C ILE A 454 -1.40 15.90 -1.30
N ALA A 455 -0.92 15.23 -0.26
CA ALA A 455 -0.74 13.78 -0.26
C ALA A 455 -1.64 13.12 0.78
N SER A 456 -1.97 11.87 0.52
CA SER A 456 -2.65 10.96 1.44
C SER A 456 -1.80 9.71 1.66
N VAL A 457 -2.11 8.97 2.72
CA VAL A 457 -1.69 7.58 2.88
C VAL A 457 -2.68 6.87 3.80
N MET A 458 -3.29 5.80 3.30
CA MET A 458 -4.08 4.90 4.15
C MET A 458 -3.16 4.28 5.22
N GLY A 459 -3.66 4.15 6.45
CA GLY A 459 -2.89 3.53 7.51
C GLY A 459 -2.50 2.09 7.19
N ILE A 460 -1.41 1.64 7.81
CA ILE A 460 -0.98 0.24 7.75
C ILE A 460 -1.35 -0.42 9.06
N VAL A 461 -2.10 -1.52 8.98
CA VAL A 461 -2.56 -2.28 10.14
C VAL A 461 -1.36 -2.82 10.92
N LEU A 462 -1.33 -2.54 12.21
CA LEU A 462 -0.44 -3.19 13.17
C LEU A 462 -1.13 -4.46 13.68
N GLY A 463 -0.43 -5.59 13.66
CA GLY A 463 -0.85 -6.81 14.33
C GLY A 463 -0.69 -6.67 15.84
N HIS A 464 -1.62 -7.26 16.58
CA HIS A 464 -1.46 -7.46 18.03
C HIS A 464 -0.66 -8.71 18.33
#